data_AF-A0A023D745-F1
#
_entry.id   AF-A0A023D745-F1
#
_cell.length_a   1.000
_cell.length_b   1.000
_cell.length_c   1.000
_cell.angle_alpha   90.00
_cell.angle_beta   90.00
_cell.angle_gamma   90.00
#
_symmetry.space_group_name_H-M   'P 1'
#
loop_
_entity.id
_entity.type
_entity.pdbx_description
1 polymer ?
#
loop_
_entity_poly.entity_id
_entity_poly.type
_entity_poly.pdbx_seq_one_letter_code
_entity_poly.pdbx_strand_id
1 'polypeptide(L)'
;MSTIERMTITVPSEMAAILRQSVDGGEYASTSEVVREALREWMRRRDTDRRDLDALREAIRIGDESGSSISAETVFAELRDVIARRRAQG
;
A
#
# COMPACT_ATOMS: atom_id res chain seq x y z
N MET A 1 -21.16 -18.44 2.01
CA MET A 1 -22.21 -17.39 1.94
C MET A 1 -21.64 -16.15 2.61
N SER A 2 -21.43 -15.06 1.86
CA SER A 2 -21.02 -13.79 2.47
C SER A 2 -22.20 -13.26 3.29
N THR A 3 -22.11 -13.35 4.61
CA THR A 3 -23.09 -12.79 5.54
C THR A 3 -23.08 -11.27 5.43
N ILE A 4 -24.17 -10.69 4.94
CA ILE A 4 -24.39 -9.25 4.94
C ILE A 4 -24.84 -8.86 6.36
N GLU A 5 -24.07 -7.99 7.00
CA GLU A 5 -24.42 -7.42 8.30
C GLU A 5 -25.00 -6.01 8.12
N ARG A 6 -26.13 -5.72 8.79
CA ARG A 6 -26.74 -4.39 8.79
C ARG A 6 -26.16 -3.59 9.95
N MET A 7 -25.62 -2.41 9.65
CA MET A 7 -25.08 -1.48 10.63
C MET A 7 -25.72 -0.11 10.48
N THR A 8 -25.91 0.59 11.61
CA THR A 8 -26.29 2.00 11.64
C THR A 8 -25.03 2.81 11.92
N ILE A 9 -24.75 3.79 11.07
CA ILE A 9 -23.58 4.68 11.21
C ILE A 9 -24.03 6.13 11.21
N THR A 10 -23.37 6.95 12.03
CA THR A 10 -23.52 8.40 11.98
C THR A 10 -22.35 8.97 11.20
N VAL A 11 -22.65 9.78 10.19
CA VAL A 11 -21.65 10.44 9.35
C VAL A 11 -21.87 11.97 9.37
N PRO A 12 -20.84 12.77 9.10
CA PRO A 12 -20.99 14.21 8.89
C PRO A 12 -22.07 14.53 7.86
N SER A 13 -22.79 15.64 8.06
CA SER A 13 -23.90 16.07 7.20
C SER A 13 -23.46 16.29 5.74
N GLU A 14 -22.26 16.82 5.54
CA GLU A 14 -21.63 17.00 4.23
C GLU A 14 -21.44 15.67 3.51
N MET A 15 -20.88 14.66 4.18
CA MET A 15 -20.73 13.31 3.62
C MET A 15 -22.09 12.70 3.28
N ALA A 16 -23.08 12.85 4.15
CA ALA A 16 -24.43 12.39 3.87
C ALA A 16 -25.03 13.07 2.63
N ALA A 17 -24.74 14.35 2.40
CA ALA A 17 -25.18 15.09 1.22
C ALA A 17 -24.50 14.59 -0.06
N ILE A 18 -23.21 14.28 -0.01
CA ILE A 18 -22.48 13.66 -1.14
C ILE A 18 -23.09 12.30 -1.47
N LEU A 19 -23.30 11.44 -0.46
CA LEU A 19 -23.89 10.12 -0.64
C LEU A 19 -25.30 10.17 -1.26
N ARG A 20 -26.13 11.16 -0.87
CA ARG A 20 -27.45 11.36 -1.48
C ARG A 20 -27.34 11.84 -2.92
N GLN A 21 -26.48 12.82 -3.20
CA GLN A 21 -26.27 13.33 -4.56
C GLN A 21 -25.82 12.24 -5.54
N SER A 22 -24.93 11.34 -5.12
CA SER A 22 -24.50 10.20 -5.95
C SER A 22 -25.64 9.23 -6.29
N VAL A 23 -26.62 9.09 -5.40
CA VAL A 23 -27.83 8.27 -5.66
C VAL A 23 -28.83 9.03 -6.52
N ASP A 24 -29.11 10.29 -6.18
CA ASP A 24 -30.05 11.16 -6.91
C ASP A 24 -29.59 11.41 -8.35
N GLY A 25 -28.27 11.47 -8.58
CA GLY A 25 -27.64 11.57 -9.89
C GLY A 25 -27.65 10.27 -10.70
N GLY A 26 -28.09 9.15 -10.11
CA GLY A 26 -28.19 7.86 -10.78
C GLY A 26 -26.87 7.10 -10.94
N GLU A 27 -25.76 7.57 -10.36
CA GLU A 27 -24.47 6.87 -10.37
C GLU A 27 -24.53 5.57 -9.55
N TYR A 28 -25.36 5.55 -8.50
CA TYR A 28 -25.53 4.41 -7.60
C TYR A 28 -27.01 4.15 -7.30
N ALA A 29 -27.37 2.88 -7.10
CA ALA A 29 -28.75 2.50 -6.78
C ALA A 29 -29.12 2.76 -5.30
N SER A 30 -28.13 2.93 -4.42
CA SER A 30 -28.37 3.20 -2.99
C SER A 30 -27.15 3.76 -2.27
N THR A 31 -27.37 4.46 -1.15
CA THR A 31 -26.29 4.91 -0.25
C THR A 31 -25.42 3.75 0.21
N SER A 32 -26.01 2.60 0.49
CA SER A 32 -25.30 1.40 0.92
C SER A 32 -24.33 0.87 -0.13
N GLU A 33 -24.59 1.12 -1.42
CA GLU A 33 -23.69 0.74 -2.51
C GLU A 33 -22.44 1.62 -2.52
N VAL A 34 -22.62 2.94 -2.46
CA VAL A 34 -21.53 3.93 -2.36
C VAL A 34 -20.64 3.62 -1.16
N VAL A 35 -21.25 3.37 0.01
CA VAL A 35 -20.52 3.05 1.24
C VAL A 35 -19.73 1.75 1.09
N ARG A 36 -20.31 0.70 0.50
CA ARG A 36 -19.59 -0.57 0.27
C ARG A 36 -18.42 -0.39 -0.69
N GLU A 37 -18.57 0.40 -1.75
CA GLU A 37 -17.47 0.69 -2.67
C GLU A 37 -16.34 1.42 -1.95
N ALA A 38 -16.66 2.51 -1.25
CA ALA A 38 -15.70 3.30 -0.49
C ALA A 38 -14.95 2.44 0.56
N LEU A 39 -15.66 1.56 1.26
CA LEU A 39 -15.06 0.63 2.22
C LEU A 39 -14.14 -0.39 1.56
N ARG A 40 -14.51 -0.94 0.39
CA ARG A 40 -13.63 -1.87 -0.34
C ARG A 40 -12.33 -1.18 -0.76
N GLU A 41 -12.43 0.06 -1.25
CA GLU A 41 -11.24 0.83 -1.63
C GLU A 41 -10.37 1.15 -0.41
N TRP A 42 -10.99 1.60 0.68
CA TRP A 42 -10.29 1.83 1.95
C TRP A 42 -9.58 0.57 2.47
N MET A 43 -10.22 -0.60 2.41
CA MET A 43 -9.64 -1.88 2.80
C MET A 43 -8.44 -2.26 1.91
N ARG A 44 -8.56 -2.11 0.59
CA ARG A 44 -7.47 -2.39 -0.36
C ARG A 44 -6.24 -1.52 -0.10
N ARG A 45 -6.46 -0.21 0.12
CA ARG A 45 -5.38 0.72 0.45
C ARG A 45 -4.67 0.30 1.73
N ARG A 46 -5.43 0.01 2.78
CA ARG A 46 -4.87 -0.39 4.08
C ARG A 46 -4.14 -1.72 4.04
N ASP A 47 -4.58 -2.65 3.21
CA ASP A 47 -3.88 -3.91 2.98
C ASP A 47 -2.53 -3.69 2.27
N THR A 48 -2.49 -2.77 1.31
CA THR A 48 -1.26 -2.38 0.60
C THR A 48 -0.29 -1.69 1.55
N ASP A 49 -0.73 -0.68 2.29
CA ASP A 49 0.09 0.01 3.30
C ASP A 49 0.69 -0.97 4.31
N ARG A 50 -0.09 -1.97 4.74
CA ARG A 50 0.37 -3.01 5.66
C ARG A 50 1.45 -3.89 5.03
N ARG A 51 1.23 -4.38 3.80
CA ARG A 51 2.22 -5.20 3.07
C ARG A 51 3.53 -4.44 2.87
N ASP A 52 3.46 -3.17 2.53
CA ASP A 52 4.65 -2.34 2.32
C ASP A 52 5.43 -2.13 3.63
N LEU A 53 4.73 -1.86 4.73
CA LEU A 53 5.35 -1.76 6.06
C LEU A 53 5.99 -3.07 6.51
N ASP A 54 5.33 -4.20 6.26
CA ASP A 54 5.87 -5.52 6.61
C ASP A 54 7.10 -5.85 5.77
N ALA A 55 7.10 -5.51 4.47
CA ALA A 55 8.27 -5.65 3.60
C ALA A 55 9.45 -4.78 4.06
N LEU A 56 9.20 -3.53 4.48
CA LEU A 56 10.24 -2.64 5.02
C LEU A 56 10.83 -3.16 6.34
N ARG A 57 9.98 -3.65 7.25
CA ARG A 57 10.45 -4.26 8.51
C ARG A 57 11.34 -5.47 8.26
N GLU A 58 10.94 -6.30 7.31
CA GLU A 58 11.73 -7.48 6.92
C GLU A 58 13.06 -7.08 6.28
N ALA A 59 13.08 -6.07 5.40
CA ALA A 59 14.31 -5.56 4.82
C ALA A 59 15.28 -5.00 5.88
N ILE A 60 14.77 -4.30 6.90
CA ILE A 60 15.55 -3.82 8.04
C ILE A 60 16.12 -5.01 8.82
N ARG A 61 15.30 -6.00 9.15
CA ARG A 61 15.74 -7.21 9.87
C ARG A 61 16.86 -7.94 9.12
N ILE A 62 16.70 -8.12 7.81
CA ILE A 62 17.75 -8.73 6.96
C ILE A 62 19.02 -7.88 6.99
N GLY A 63 18.91 -6.56 6.94
CA GLY A 63 20.04 -5.65 7.04
C GLY A 63 20.76 -5.77 8.39
N ASP A 64 20.03 -5.76 9.49
CA ASP A 64 20.57 -5.90 10.86
C ASP A 64 21.28 -7.27 11.04
N GLU A 65 20.76 -8.32 10.42
CA GLU A 65 21.34 -9.67 10.45
C GLU A 65 22.46 -9.88 9.43
N SER A 66 22.71 -8.94 8.51
CA SER A 66 23.68 -9.09 7.42
C SER A 66 25.15 -8.93 7.84
N GLY A 67 25.40 -8.58 9.10
CA GLY A 67 26.74 -8.41 9.66
C GLY A 67 27.19 -6.96 9.76
N SER A 68 28.50 -6.75 9.95
CA SER A 68 29.05 -5.42 10.16
C SER A 68 28.98 -4.56 8.90
N SER A 69 28.69 -3.27 9.09
CA SER A 69 28.72 -2.31 8.00
C SER A 69 30.13 -2.15 7.43
N ILE A 70 30.20 -1.88 6.13
CA ILE A 70 31.42 -1.56 5.40
C ILE A 70 31.36 -0.12 4.89
N SER A 71 32.52 0.48 4.65
CA SER A 71 32.58 1.87 4.17
C SER A 71 32.04 1.98 2.74
N ALA A 72 31.40 3.11 2.42
CA ALA A 72 30.93 3.37 1.06
C ALA A 72 32.07 3.35 0.04
N GLU A 73 33.27 3.79 0.43
CA GLU A 73 34.45 3.78 -0.44
C GLU A 73 34.85 2.36 -0.85
N THR A 74 34.87 1.42 0.10
CA THR A 74 35.14 0.01 -0.18
C THR A 74 34.07 -0.57 -1.12
N VAL A 75 32.79 -0.32 -0.85
CA VAL A 75 31.67 -0.77 -1.70
C VAL A 75 31.84 -0.28 -3.14
N PHE A 76 32.12 1.01 -3.33
CA PHE A 76 32.27 1.58 -4.67
C PHE A 76 33.52 1.11 -5.39
N ALA A 77 34.62 0.87 -4.68
CA ALA A 77 35.83 0.28 -5.27
C ALA A 77 35.55 -1.12 -5.82
N GLU A 78 34.97 -1.99 -5.00
CA GLU A 78 34.62 -3.36 -5.39
C GLU A 78 33.62 -3.40 -6.56
N LEU A 79 32.60 -2.53 -6.54
CA LEU A 79 31.62 -2.44 -7.62
C LEU A 79 32.25 -2.01 -8.95
N ARG A 80 33.17 -1.03 -8.93
CA ARG A 80 33.89 -0.61 -10.15
C ARG A 80 34.70 -1.76 -10.75
N ASP A 81 35.37 -2.52 -9.90
CA ASP A 81 36.15 -3.68 -10.34
C ASP A 81 35.26 -4.77 -10.97
N VAL A 82 34.11 -5.06 -10.35
CA VAL A 82 33.12 -6.01 -10.91
C VAL A 82 32.63 -5.54 -12.29
N ILE A 83 32.30 -4.25 -12.43
CA ILE A 83 31.82 -3.68 -13.70
C ILE A 83 32.92 -3.73 -14.78
N ALA A 84 34.15 -3.38 -14.43
CA ALA A 84 35.30 -3.42 -15.35
C ALA A 84 35.55 -4.85 -15.87
N ARG A 85 35.51 -5.85 -14.98
CA ARG A 85 35.64 -7.27 -15.37
C ARG A 85 34.55 -7.71 -16.34
N ARG A 86 33.29 -7.32 -16.10
CA ARG A 86 32.17 -7.66 -17.00
C ARG A 86 32.32 -7.02 -18.37
N ARG A 87 32.80 -5.78 -18.44
CA ARG A 87 33.05 -5.07 -19.72
C ARG A 87 34.22 -5.63 -20.51
N ALA A 88 35.21 -6.23 -19.84
CA ALA A 88 36.34 -6.87 -20.51
C ALA A 88 36.01 -8.28 -21.06
N GLN A 89 34.88 -8.86 -20.65
CA GLN A 89 34.44 -10.21 -21.04
C GLN A 89 33.37 -10.22 -22.15
N GLY A 90 32.84 -9.05 -22.53
CA GLY A 90 31.89 -8.88 -23.64
C GLY A 90 32.54 -8.09 -24.76
#